data_AF-A0A511AT45-F1
#
_entry.id   AF-A0A511AT45-F1
#
_cell.length_a   1.000
_cell.length_b   1.000
_cell.length_c   1.000
_cell.angle_alpha   90.00
_cell.angle_beta   90.00
_cell.angle_gamma   90.00
#
_symmetry.space_group_name_H-M   'P 1'
#
loop_
_entity.id
_entity.type
_entity.pdbx_description
1 polymer ?
#
loop_
_entity_poly.entity_id
_entity_poly.type
_entity_poly.pdbx_seq_one_letter_code
_entity_poly.pdbx_strand_id
1 'polypeptide(L)'
;MKNKKIIVLFLTALTLAGCTDESDPGETEALDPIEEEAAVEEEPNETVVTEEELAPVSEEEKNQAEVIDDIDTYEEFKTQDVFEPTDYDAHLITDNSNTRVILFSEGEEQVYKSIFIKEDNRLKIIDLQNDQLLINSPL
;
A
#
# COMPACT_ATOMS: atom_id res chain seq x y z
N MET A 1 26.24 18.16 6.81
CA MET A 1 27.08 17.85 8.00
C MET A 1 26.31 16.89 8.88
N LYS A 2 26.79 15.65 9.05
CA LYS A 2 26.06 14.54 9.68
C LYS A 2 26.76 14.19 11.00
N ASN A 3 26.21 14.65 12.12
CA ASN A 3 26.74 14.40 13.46
C ASN A 3 25.60 13.82 14.31
N LYS A 4 25.62 12.50 14.53
CA LYS A 4 26.06 11.82 15.77
C LYS A 4 25.14 12.08 16.98
N LYS A 5 24.55 11.00 17.49
CA LYS A 5 24.74 10.50 18.87
C LYS A 5 24.13 9.11 19.04
N ILE A 6 24.88 8.29 19.75
CA ILE A 6 24.66 6.89 20.11
C ILE A 6 23.96 6.86 21.49
N ILE A 7 23.42 5.69 21.85
CA ILE A 7 23.26 5.11 23.20
C ILE A 7 21.88 5.39 23.84
N VAL A 8 21.06 4.37 24.10
CA VAL A 8 21.00 3.57 25.35
C VAL A 8 19.84 2.56 25.29
N LEU A 9 20.25 1.32 25.52
CA LEU A 9 19.50 0.10 25.85
C LEU A 9 18.73 0.25 27.18
N PHE A 10 17.45 -0.12 27.21
CA PHE A 10 16.79 -0.53 28.45
C PHE A 10 16.01 -1.84 28.28
N LEU A 11 16.55 -2.81 29.00
CA LEU A 11 16.09 -4.18 29.23
C LEU A 11 14.94 -4.20 30.27
N THR A 12 14.23 -5.32 30.34
CA THR A 12 13.46 -5.87 31.50
C THR A 12 12.02 -5.37 31.69
N ALA A 13 11.02 -6.18 32.08
CA ALA A 13 10.99 -7.56 32.59
C ALA A 13 9.62 -8.21 32.25
N LEU A 14 9.63 -9.50 31.92
CA LEU A 14 8.45 -10.37 32.03
C LEU A 14 8.15 -10.62 33.52
N THR A 15 6.91 -10.39 33.94
CA THR A 15 6.39 -10.94 35.19
C THR A 15 5.22 -11.86 34.88
N LEU A 16 5.51 -13.16 34.79
CA LEU A 16 4.52 -14.21 34.98
C LEU A 16 4.07 -14.16 36.45
N ALA A 17 2.79 -13.86 36.69
CA ALA A 17 2.15 -14.10 37.97
C ALA A 17 1.49 -15.49 37.93
N GLY A 18 1.97 -16.36 38.82
CA GLY A 18 1.52 -17.74 39.00
C GLY A 18 0.26 -17.90 39.86
N CYS A 19 -0.24 -19.13 39.80
CA CYS A 19 -1.49 -19.72 40.29
C CYS A 19 -1.82 -19.57 41.78
N THR A 20 -3.12 -19.64 42.12
CA THR A 20 -3.70 -20.60 43.10
C THR A 20 -5.19 -20.30 43.35
N ASP A 21 -6.08 -21.28 43.14
CA ASP A 21 -6.83 -21.95 44.24
C ASP A 21 -7.61 -23.16 43.72
N GLU A 22 -7.74 -24.16 44.58
CA GLU A 22 -8.00 -25.58 44.32
C GLU A 22 -9.32 -25.98 45.00
N SER A 23 -10.26 -26.68 44.34
CA SER A 23 -11.27 -27.56 44.97
C SER A 23 -12.17 -28.36 43.99
N ASP A 24 -11.95 -29.68 44.03
CA ASP A 24 -12.89 -30.83 43.99
C ASP A 24 -13.46 -31.40 42.65
N PRO A 25 -13.51 -32.75 42.50
CA PRO A 25 -13.54 -33.46 41.22
C PRO A 25 -14.94 -33.95 40.81
N GLY A 26 -15.19 -33.96 39.50
CA GLY A 26 -16.36 -34.59 38.90
C GLY A 26 -15.98 -35.17 37.54
N GLU A 27 -15.85 -36.49 37.50
CA GLU A 27 -15.71 -37.33 36.31
C GLU A 27 -16.80 -37.03 35.28
N THR A 28 -16.44 -36.55 34.09
CA THR A 28 -17.15 -36.86 32.83
C THR A 28 -16.24 -36.62 31.62
N GLU A 29 -15.97 -37.72 30.93
CA GLU A 29 -15.84 -37.87 29.48
C GLU A 29 -14.70 -37.13 28.76
N ALA A 30 -13.72 -37.94 28.33
CA ALA A 30 -12.80 -37.63 27.26
C ALA A 30 -13.57 -37.23 26.00
N LEU A 31 -13.17 -36.12 25.35
CA LEU A 31 -13.12 -35.93 23.89
C LEU A 31 -12.36 -34.60 23.60
N ASP A 32 -11.18 -34.74 22.99
CA ASP A 32 -10.36 -33.81 22.20
C ASP A 32 -10.26 -32.30 22.51
N PRO A 33 -9.03 -31.77 22.71
CA PRO A 33 -8.71 -30.39 22.39
C PRO A 33 -7.62 -30.36 21.31
N ILE A 34 -8.01 -30.39 20.03
CA ILE A 34 -7.13 -29.95 18.93
C ILE A 34 -7.91 -29.14 17.90
N GLU A 35 -8.28 -27.92 18.26
CA GLU A 35 -8.33 -26.84 17.26
C GLU A 35 -7.52 -25.67 17.80
N GLU A 36 -6.21 -25.87 17.72
CA GLU A 36 -5.25 -24.78 17.58
C GLU A 36 -5.56 -24.14 16.23
N GLU A 37 -6.53 -23.21 16.23
CA GLU A 37 -6.71 -22.25 15.16
C GLU A 37 -5.45 -21.39 15.15
N ALA A 38 -4.41 -21.91 14.50
CA ALA A 38 -3.30 -21.13 14.02
C ALA A 38 -3.93 -20.05 13.15
N ALA A 39 -4.05 -18.84 13.70
CA ALA A 39 -4.21 -17.65 12.91
C ALA A 39 -3.03 -17.65 11.95
N VAL A 40 -3.30 -18.09 10.73
CA VAL A 40 -2.44 -17.91 9.58
C VAL A 40 -2.29 -16.40 9.50
N GLU A 41 -1.12 -15.90 9.91
CA GLU A 41 -0.69 -14.59 9.49
C GLU A 41 -0.57 -14.70 7.97
N GLU A 42 -1.63 -14.29 7.29
CA GLU A 42 -1.62 -13.97 5.87
C GLU A 42 -0.61 -12.84 5.71
N GLU A 43 0.66 -13.22 5.54
CA GLU A 43 1.68 -12.36 4.95
C GLU A 43 1.02 -11.74 3.71
N PRO A 44 0.86 -10.40 3.65
CA PRO A 44 0.20 -9.80 2.53
C PRO A 44 0.99 -10.21 1.29
N ASN A 45 0.28 -10.78 0.32
CA ASN A 45 0.80 -11.08 -1.01
C ASN A 45 1.44 -9.80 -1.55
N GLU A 46 2.75 -9.65 -1.32
CA GLU A 46 3.54 -8.50 -1.71
C GLU A 46 3.64 -8.56 -3.23
N THR A 47 2.59 -8.05 -3.88
CA THR A 47 2.59 -7.79 -5.31
C THR A 47 3.71 -6.78 -5.56
N VAL A 48 4.85 -7.31 -5.96
CA VAL A 48 6.11 -6.60 -6.16
C VAL A 48 5.89 -5.45 -7.15
N VAL A 49 6.09 -4.23 -6.68
CA VAL A 49 6.21 -3.04 -7.54
C VAL A 49 7.63 -3.00 -8.05
N THR A 50 7.81 -2.76 -9.33
CA THR A 50 9.15 -2.72 -9.92
C THR A 50 9.81 -1.36 -9.65
N GLU A 51 11.16 -1.32 -9.66
CA GLU A 51 11.90 -0.05 -9.54
C GLU A 51 11.54 0.92 -10.69
N GLU A 52 11.15 0.40 -11.86
CA GLU A 52 10.67 1.19 -12.99
C GLU A 52 9.29 1.81 -12.72
N GLU A 53 8.40 1.09 -12.04
CA GLU A 53 7.12 1.64 -11.61
C GLU A 53 7.28 2.73 -10.55
N LEU A 54 8.30 2.68 -9.69
CA LEU A 54 8.58 3.73 -8.70
C LEU A 54 9.27 4.97 -9.31
N ALA A 55 9.93 4.82 -10.46
CA ALA A 55 10.64 5.92 -11.09
C ALA A 55 9.68 7.04 -11.56
N PRO A 56 10.08 8.32 -11.48
CA PRO A 56 9.34 9.41 -12.09
C PRO A 56 9.28 9.24 -13.62
N VAL A 57 8.29 9.87 -14.23
CA VAL A 57 8.14 9.93 -15.69
C VAL A 57 9.19 10.90 -16.24
N SER A 58 9.73 10.63 -17.42
CA SER A 58 10.69 11.57 -18.01
C SER A 58 10.00 12.88 -18.43
N GLU A 59 10.74 13.99 -18.42
CA GLU A 59 10.21 15.28 -18.87
C GLU A 59 9.77 15.25 -20.35
N GLU A 60 10.40 14.42 -21.18
CA GLU A 60 10.00 14.26 -22.58
C GLU A 60 8.61 13.61 -22.69
N GLU A 61 8.36 12.55 -21.92
CA GLU A 61 7.05 11.89 -21.86
C GLU A 61 5.97 12.82 -21.31
N LYS A 62 6.26 13.55 -20.21
CA LYS A 62 5.33 14.53 -19.63
C LYS A 62 4.97 15.63 -20.63
N ASN A 63 5.93 16.17 -21.37
CA ASN A 63 5.70 17.24 -22.34
C ASN A 63 4.92 16.77 -23.59
N GLN A 64 4.90 15.47 -23.88
CA GLN A 64 4.12 14.88 -24.98
C GLN A 64 2.75 14.36 -24.52
N ALA A 65 2.52 14.29 -23.21
CA ALA A 65 1.30 13.78 -22.62
C ALA A 65 0.11 14.73 -22.84
N GLU A 66 -1.08 14.14 -22.89
CA GLU A 66 -2.33 14.89 -22.90
C GLU A 66 -2.68 15.35 -21.49
N VAL A 67 -3.04 16.63 -21.32
CA VAL A 67 -3.54 17.15 -20.05
C VAL A 67 -4.98 16.69 -19.84
N ILE A 68 -5.29 16.19 -18.65
CA ILE A 68 -6.62 15.73 -18.27
C ILE A 68 -7.35 16.84 -17.52
N ASP A 69 -8.42 17.37 -18.11
CA ASP A 69 -9.26 18.39 -17.48
C ASP A 69 -10.31 17.80 -16.51
N ASP A 70 -10.73 16.55 -16.72
CA ASP A 70 -11.78 15.88 -15.94
C ASP A 70 -11.36 14.44 -15.60
N ILE A 71 -10.76 14.30 -14.41
CA ILE A 71 -10.25 13.03 -13.90
C ILE A 71 -11.36 12.03 -13.53
N ASP A 72 -12.59 12.52 -13.27
CA ASP A 72 -13.72 11.67 -12.87
C ASP A 72 -14.27 10.82 -14.04
N THR A 73 -13.84 11.13 -15.26
CA THR A 73 -14.14 10.32 -16.45
C THR A 73 -13.48 8.94 -16.40
N TYR A 74 -12.42 8.81 -15.61
CA TYR A 74 -11.65 7.59 -15.42
C TYR A 74 -12.21 6.79 -14.23
N GLU A 75 -12.62 5.55 -14.49
CA GLU A 75 -13.32 4.71 -13.50
C GLU A 75 -12.47 4.40 -12.28
N GLU A 76 -11.16 4.33 -12.46
CA GLU A 76 -10.18 4.08 -11.41
C GLU A 76 -10.12 5.17 -10.33
N PHE A 77 -10.56 6.40 -10.62
CA PHE A 77 -10.55 7.49 -9.63
C PHE A 77 -11.86 7.69 -8.89
N LYS A 78 -12.91 6.92 -9.24
CA LYS A 78 -14.21 7.02 -8.55
C LYS A 78 -14.21 6.37 -7.17
N THR A 79 -13.28 5.46 -6.90
CA THR A 79 -13.28 4.62 -5.70
C THR A 79 -12.05 4.80 -4.82
N GLN A 80 -10.95 5.32 -5.36
CA GLN A 80 -9.74 5.57 -4.58
C GLN A 80 -9.95 6.75 -3.60
N ASP A 81 -9.37 6.65 -2.41
CA ASP A 81 -9.48 7.64 -1.33
C ASP A 81 -8.12 8.06 -0.76
N VAL A 82 -7.05 7.83 -1.53
CA VAL A 82 -5.65 8.06 -1.09
C VAL A 82 -5.27 9.53 -1.18
N PHE A 83 -5.72 10.20 -2.22
CA PHE A 83 -5.50 11.62 -2.45
C PHE A 83 -6.68 12.22 -3.23
N GLU A 84 -6.79 13.54 -3.22
CA GLU A 84 -7.78 14.27 -4.02
C GLU A 84 -7.17 14.59 -5.40
N PRO A 85 -7.58 13.92 -6.50
CA PRO A 85 -6.90 14.08 -7.78
C PRO A 85 -7.07 15.47 -8.39
N THR A 86 -8.14 16.17 -8.03
CA THR A 86 -8.44 17.53 -8.53
C THR A 86 -7.51 18.61 -7.94
N ASP A 87 -6.73 18.29 -6.91
CA ASP A 87 -5.72 19.19 -6.34
C ASP A 87 -4.42 19.23 -7.18
N TYR A 88 -4.30 18.42 -8.24
CA TYR A 88 -3.07 18.24 -9.01
C TYR A 88 -3.28 18.40 -10.52
N ASP A 89 -2.21 18.77 -11.23
CA ASP A 89 -2.17 18.75 -12.69
C ASP A 89 -2.02 17.30 -13.19
N ALA A 90 -3.04 16.78 -13.88
CA ALA A 90 -3.07 15.41 -14.37
C ALA A 90 -2.64 15.31 -15.85
N HIS A 91 -1.74 14.37 -16.13
CA HIS A 91 -1.19 14.12 -17.47
C HIS A 91 -1.33 12.64 -17.84
N LEU A 92 -1.96 12.35 -18.98
CA LEU A 92 -2.12 11.02 -19.53
C LEU A 92 -0.83 10.59 -20.25
N ILE A 93 0.01 9.83 -19.54
CA ILE A 93 1.33 9.39 -20.04
C ILE A 93 1.18 8.25 -21.03
N THR A 94 0.27 7.32 -20.76
CA THR A 94 0.00 6.18 -21.65
C THR A 94 -1.45 5.77 -21.48
N ASP A 95 -2.12 5.47 -22.59
CA ASP A 95 -3.41 4.78 -22.60
C ASP A 95 -3.44 3.79 -23.77
N ASN A 96 -3.20 2.52 -23.46
CA ASN A 96 -3.22 1.43 -24.45
C ASN A 96 -4.25 0.35 -24.06
N SER A 97 -4.31 -0.76 -24.78
CA SER A 97 -5.29 -1.82 -24.51
C SER A 97 -5.14 -2.48 -23.15
N ASN A 98 -3.94 -2.45 -22.57
CA ASN A 98 -3.58 -3.19 -21.36
C ASN A 98 -3.45 -2.26 -20.16
N THR A 99 -2.80 -1.12 -20.34
CA THR A 99 -2.43 -0.22 -19.25
C THR A 99 -2.79 1.23 -19.54
N ARG A 100 -3.18 1.94 -18.48
CA ARG A 100 -3.24 3.40 -18.43
C ARG A 100 -2.33 3.92 -17.34
N VAL A 101 -1.54 4.93 -17.64
CA VAL A 101 -0.66 5.61 -16.69
C VAL A 101 -0.99 7.08 -16.68
N ILE A 102 -1.35 7.60 -15.51
CA ILE A 102 -1.62 9.03 -15.29
C ILE A 102 -0.64 9.57 -14.26
N LEU A 103 0.01 10.67 -14.60
CA LEU A 103 0.92 11.41 -13.73
C LEU A 103 0.18 12.59 -13.11
N PHE A 104 0.34 12.78 -11.81
CA PHE A 104 -0.16 13.93 -11.05
C PHE A 104 1.00 14.77 -10.57
N SER A 105 0.97 16.07 -10.87
CA SER A 105 2.04 17.01 -10.52
C SER A 105 1.50 18.24 -9.79
N GLU A 106 2.34 18.83 -8.95
CA GLU A 106 2.14 20.19 -8.42
C GLU A 106 3.18 21.10 -9.09
N GLY A 107 2.80 21.73 -10.22
CA GLY A 107 3.74 22.44 -11.08
C GLY A 107 4.78 21.52 -11.73
N GLU A 108 6.06 21.73 -11.43
CA GLU A 108 7.16 20.91 -11.95
C GLU A 108 7.38 19.61 -11.15
N GLU A 109 6.83 19.52 -9.94
CA GLU A 109 7.04 18.39 -9.05
C GLU A 109 6.06 17.24 -9.35
N GLN A 110 6.59 16.05 -9.60
CA GLN A 110 5.80 14.83 -9.81
C GLN A 110 5.44 14.21 -8.46
N VAL A 111 4.16 14.14 -8.12
CA VAL A 111 3.69 13.77 -6.77
C VAL A 111 3.18 12.34 -6.74
N TYR A 112 2.22 12.01 -7.61
CA TYR A 112 1.65 10.67 -7.71
C TYR A 112 1.71 10.14 -9.13
N LYS A 113 1.77 8.82 -9.24
CA LYS A 113 1.57 8.09 -10.50
C LYS A 113 0.53 7.00 -10.28
N SER A 114 -0.49 6.97 -11.13
CA SER A 114 -1.40 5.83 -11.21
C SER A 114 -0.97 4.89 -12.33
N ILE A 115 -1.18 3.59 -12.10
CA ILE A 115 -1.06 2.56 -13.13
C ILE A 115 -2.33 1.72 -13.04
N PHE A 116 -3.20 1.84 -14.02
CA PHE A 116 -4.40 1.03 -14.14
C PHE A 116 -4.17 -0.10 -15.14
N ILE A 117 -4.23 -1.33 -14.65
CA ILE A 117 -4.10 -2.57 -15.43
C ILE A 117 -5.52 -3.01 -15.79
N LYS A 118 -5.92 -2.79 -17.05
CA LYS A 118 -7.30 -2.92 -17.52
C LYS A 118 -7.80 -4.36 -17.50
N GLU A 119 -6.95 -5.30 -17.91
CA GLU A 119 -7.30 -6.73 -17.93
C GLU A 119 -7.63 -7.25 -16.53
N ASP A 120 -6.89 -6.77 -15.52
CA ASP A 120 -7.04 -7.17 -14.12
C ASP A 120 -8.04 -6.29 -13.36
N ASN A 121 -8.60 -5.26 -14.01
CA ASN A 121 -9.37 -4.18 -13.38
C ASN A 121 -8.68 -3.67 -12.10
N ARG A 122 -7.36 -3.42 -12.17
CA ARG A 122 -6.51 -3.20 -11.01
C ARG A 122 -5.85 -1.84 -11.04
N LEU A 123 -6.00 -1.09 -9.96
CA LEU A 123 -5.36 0.20 -9.76
C LEU A 123 -4.13 0.04 -8.87
N LYS A 124 -3.03 0.64 -9.30
CA LYS A 124 -1.90 0.98 -8.46
C LYS A 124 -1.81 2.50 -8.31
N ILE A 125 -1.58 2.98 -7.10
CA ILE A 125 -1.22 4.39 -6.83
C ILE A 125 0.14 4.42 -6.14
N ILE A 126 1.06 5.18 -6.71
CA ILE A 126 2.45 5.30 -6.28
C ILE A 126 2.69 6.75 -5.86
N ASP A 127 3.21 6.92 -4.65
CA ASP A 127 3.78 8.16 -4.13
C ASP A 127 5.22 8.27 -4.62
N LEU A 128 5.46 9.21 -5.53
CA LEU A 128 6.78 9.44 -6.13
C LEU A 128 7.70 10.27 -5.22
N GLN A 129 7.16 10.90 -4.17
CA GLN A 129 7.94 11.69 -3.21
C GLN A 129 8.56 10.78 -2.14
N ASN A 130 7.88 9.70 -1.81
CA ASN A 130 8.30 8.73 -0.81
C ASN A 130 8.74 7.38 -1.39
N ASP A 131 8.80 7.24 -2.73
CA ASP A 131 9.09 6.00 -3.45
C ASP A 131 8.23 4.83 -2.94
N GLN A 132 6.93 5.08 -2.70
CA GLN A 132 6.04 4.16 -2.00
C GLN A 132 4.80 3.79 -2.81
N LEU A 133 4.48 2.50 -2.85
CA LEU A 133 3.16 2.03 -3.29
C LEU A 133 2.11 2.27 -2.21
N LEU A 134 1.07 3.04 -2.53
CA LEU A 134 -0.03 3.35 -1.61
C LEU A 134 -1.22 2.39 -1.80
N ILE A 135 -1.58 2.08 -3.05
CA ILE A 135 -2.63 1.12 -3.40
C ILE A 135 -2.10 0.13 -4.43
N ASN A 136 -2.50 -1.13 -4.29
CA ASN A 136 -2.45 -2.14 -5.35
C ASN A 136 -3.62 -3.11 -5.18
N SER A 137 -4.78 -2.74 -5.73
CA SER A 137 -6.02 -3.48 -5.52
C SER A 137 -6.86 -3.53 -6.80
N PRO A 138 -7.72 -4.56 -6.95
CA PRO A 138 -8.81 -4.48 -7.92
C PRO A 138 -9.74 -3.30 -7.57
N LEU A 139 -10.36 -2.71 -8.60
CA LEU A 139 -11.48 -1.76 -8.47
C LEU A 139 -12.80 -2.49 -8.18
#